data_AF-A0A7J5EJH0-F1
#
_entry.id   AF-A0A7J5EJH0-F1
#
_cell.length_a   1.000
_cell.length_b   1.000
_cell.length_c   1.000
_cell.angle_alpha   90.00
_cell.angle_beta   90.00
_cell.angle_gamma   90.00
#
_symmetry.space_group_name_H-M   'P 1'
#
loop_
_entity.id
_entity.type
_entity.pdbx_description
1 polymer ?
#
loop_
_entity_poly.entity_id
_entity_poly.type
_entity_poly.pdbx_seq_one_letter_code
_entity_poly.pdbx_strand_id
1 'polypeptide(L)'
;MSALARQVARARAAAKSGALGPIVSVELQLESAYPPYEGGPLPPHYRDAGHPFRELGAPCLAFVQELLGDIEDVEASWRSAGGDPNLAYDEWRAKVRCQRGVGEVRLSWRAKPAPPR
;
A
#
# COMPACT_ATOMS: atom_id res chain seq x y z
N MET A 1 -20.34 9.07 2.61
CA MET A 1 -19.28 8.13 3.05
C MET A 1 -19.61 6.72 2.52
N SER A 2 -18.70 6.06 1.80
CA SER A 2 -18.95 4.74 1.20
C SER A 2 -19.08 3.63 2.26
N ALA A 3 -19.67 2.49 1.90
CA ALA A 3 -19.78 1.32 2.80
C ALA A 3 -18.41 0.79 3.22
N LEU A 4 -17.45 0.77 2.30
CA LEU A 4 -16.05 0.41 2.55
C LEU A 4 -15.40 1.36 3.56
N ALA A 5 -15.57 2.68 3.40
CA ALA A 5 -15.02 3.67 4.33
C ALA A 5 -15.56 3.47 5.76
N ARG A 6 -16.83 3.08 5.92
CA ARG A 6 -17.40 2.72 7.23
C ARG A 6 -16.77 1.46 7.82
N GLN A 7 -16.57 0.41 7.01
CA GLN A 7 -15.92 -0.82 7.47
C GLN A 7 -14.48 -0.57 7.92
N VAL A 8 -13.71 0.19 7.15
CA VAL A 8 -12.34 0.58 7.51
C VAL A 8 -12.31 1.38 8.81
N ALA A 9 -13.20 2.37 8.96
CA ALA A 9 -13.29 3.15 10.19
C ALA A 9 -13.64 2.28 11.41
N ARG A 10 -14.56 1.33 11.26
CA ARG A 10 -14.94 0.40 12.34
C ARG A 10 -13.79 -0.54 12.71
N ALA A 11 -13.10 -1.10 11.73
CA ALA A 11 -11.94 -1.97 11.97
C ALA A 11 -10.82 -1.20 12.70
N ARG A 12 -10.51 0.02 12.25
CA ARG A 12 -9.54 0.91 12.91
C ARG A 12 -9.95 1.26 14.34
N ALA A 13 -11.23 1.52 14.59
CA ALA A 13 -11.74 1.79 15.93
C ALA A 13 -11.62 0.55 16.85
N ALA A 14 -11.93 -0.65 16.35
CA ALA A 14 -11.79 -1.89 17.11
C ALA A 14 -10.32 -2.22 17.42
N ALA A 15 -9.41 -1.97 16.48
CA ALA A 15 -7.98 -2.10 16.70
C ALA A 15 -7.47 -1.16 17.80
N LYS A 16 -8.02 0.05 17.88
CA LYS A 16 -7.65 1.04 18.90
C LYS A 16 -8.32 0.88 20.26
N SER A 17 -9.46 0.21 20.34
CA SER A 17 -10.21 0.10 21.60
C SER A 17 -9.59 -0.87 22.60
N GLY A 18 -8.53 -1.58 22.22
CA GLY A 18 -7.93 -2.64 23.04
C GLY A 18 -8.71 -3.95 23.05
N ALA A 19 -9.86 -4.02 22.36
CA ALA A 19 -10.70 -5.21 22.30
C ALA A 19 -10.01 -6.43 21.64
N LEU A 20 -8.96 -6.19 20.85
CA LEU A 20 -8.16 -7.23 20.18
C LEU A 20 -6.93 -7.66 20.99
N GLY A 21 -6.73 -7.12 22.20
CA GLY A 21 -5.48 -7.22 22.92
C GLY A 21 -4.34 -6.45 22.22
N PRO A 22 -3.07 -6.69 22.61
CA PRO A 22 -1.93 -6.06 21.97
C PRO A 22 -1.81 -6.49 20.49
N ILE A 23 -1.81 -5.52 19.58
CA ILE A 23 -1.54 -5.76 18.16
C ILE A 23 -0.03 -5.94 17.99
N VAL A 24 0.39 -7.12 17.54
CA VAL A 24 1.80 -7.48 17.33
C VAL A 24 2.20 -7.53 15.85
N SER A 25 1.21 -7.59 14.95
CA SER A 25 1.45 -7.56 13.51
C SER A 25 0.33 -6.88 12.72
N VAL A 26 0.68 -6.31 11.58
CA VAL A 26 -0.25 -5.69 10.62
C VAL A 26 0.17 -6.09 9.21
N GLU A 27 -0.76 -6.67 8.44
CA GLU A 27 -0.53 -6.99 7.02
C GLU A 27 -1.46 -6.17 6.14
N LEU A 28 -0.90 -5.52 5.12
CA LEU A 28 -1.63 -4.72 4.15
C LEU A 28 -1.33 -5.23 2.75
N GLN A 29 -2.38 -5.61 2.01
CA GLN A 29 -2.29 -5.91 0.59
C GLN A 29 -3.19 -4.94 -0.18
N LEU A 30 -2.57 -4.15 -1.06
CA LEU A 30 -3.28 -3.25 -1.94
C LEU A 30 -3.00 -3.64 -3.38
N GLU A 31 -4.08 -3.73 -4.14
CA GLU A 31 -4.06 -3.96 -5.57
C GLU A 31 -4.71 -2.76 -6.25
N SER A 32 -4.05 -2.27 -7.30
CA SER A 32 -4.54 -1.12 -8.04
C SER A 32 -4.31 -1.30 -9.53
N ALA A 33 -5.09 -0.62 -10.37
CA ALA A 33 -4.82 -0.51 -11.79
C ALA A 33 -4.07 0.80 -12.01
N TYR A 34 -2.92 0.74 -12.69
CA TYR A 34 -2.25 1.96 -13.10
C TYR A 34 -2.92 2.49 -14.37
N PRO A 35 -3.34 3.76 -14.41
CA PRO A 35 -4.03 4.29 -15.58
C PRO A 35 -3.07 4.29 -16.79
N PRO A 36 -3.54 3.97 -18.00
CA PRO A 36 -2.71 4.07 -19.19
C PRO A 36 -2.34 5.54 -19.45
N TYR A 37 -1.14 5.76 -19.98
CA TYR A 37 -0.73 7.09 -20.45
C TYR A 37 -1.21 7.32 -21.90
N GLU A 38 -2.13 8.27 -22.10
CA GLU A 38 -2.73 8.56 -23.42
C GLU A 38 -1.86 9.45 -24.33
N GLY A 39 -0.64 9.80 -23.91
CA GLY A 39 0.28 10.69 -24.63
C GLY A 39 0.24 12.15 -24.16
N GLY A 40 1.01 13.03 -24.81
CA GLY A 40 1.12 14.46 -24.47
C GLY A 40 2.36 14.80 -23.63
N PRO A 41 2.31 15.86 -22.80
CA PRO A 41 3.36 16.13 -21.82
C PRO A 41 3.34 15.09 -20.70
N LEU A 42 4.50 14.59 -20.28
CA LEU A 42 4.61 13.55 -19.25
C LEU A 42 4.10 14.07 -17.88
N PRO A 43 3.03 13.49 -17.31
CA PRO A 43 2.50 13.88 -16.00
C PRO A 43 3.54 13.69 -14.87
N PRO A 44 3.48 14.48 -13.78
CA PRO A 44 4.45 14.40 -12.69
C PRO A 44 4.64 13.00 -12.09
N HIS A 45 3.56 12.21 -12.01
CA HIS A 45 3.61 10.84 -11.46
C HIS A 45 4.37 9.83 -12.34
N TYR A 46 4.60 10.14 -13.61
CA TYR A 46 5.45 9.33 -14.49
C TYR A 46 6.90 9.80 -14.56
N ARG A 47 7.23 10.93 -13.93
CA ARG A 47 8.62 11.46 -13.92
C ARG A 47 9.51 10.76 -12.91
N ASP A 48 8.91 10.01 -11.99
CA ASP A 48 9.60 9.39 -10.87
C ASP A 48 9.06 7.97 -10.66
N ALA A 49 9.94 6.99 -10.84
CA ALA A 49 9.63 5.57 -10.70
C ALA A 49 9.06 5.21 -9.32
N GLY A 50 9.33 6.01 -8.28
CA GLY A 50 8.81 5.83 -6.93
C GLY A 50 7.47 6.49 -6.66
N HIS A 51 6.90 7.28 -7.59
CA HIS A 51 5.68 8.05 -7.32
C HIS A 51 4.46 7.17 -6.98
N PRO A 52 4.14 6.10 -7.74
CA PRO A 52 3.00 5.23 -7.39
C PRO A 52 3.16 4.61 -6.00
N PHE A 53 4.40 4.29 -5.63
CA PHE A 53 4.73 3.81 -4.30
C PHE A 53 4.52 4.89 -3.23
N ARG A 54 4.86 6.15 -3.46
CA ARG A 54 4.61 7.20 -2.45
C ARG A 54 3.13 7.45 -2.22
N GLU A 55 2.32 7.43 -3.29
CA GLU A 55 0.88 7.66 -3.19
C GLU A 55 0.16 6.60 -2.34
N LEU A 56 0.51 5.32 -2.50
CA LEU A 56 -0.13 4.23 -1.75
C LEU A 56 0.67 3.80 -0.50
N GLY A 57 1.99 3.79 -0.60
CA GLY A 57 2.91 3.31 0.43
C GLY A 57 2.99 4.23 1.64
N ALA A 58 3.03 5.56 1.47
CA ALA A 58 3.10 6.46 2.63
C ALA A 58 1.86 6.35 3.54
N PRO A 59 0.61 6.31 3.03
CA PRO A 59 -0.56 5.99 3.84
C PRO A 59 -0.51 4.62 4.51
N CYS A 60 0.03 3.59 3.83
CA CYS A 60 0.19 2.26 4.42
C CYS A 60 1.16 2.28 5.61
N LEU A 61 2.33 2.92 5.45
CA LEU A 61 3.31 3.06 6.53
C LEU A 61 2.74 3.86 7.71
N ALA A 62 1.98 4.93 7.45
CA ALA A 62 1.30 5.68 8.49
C ALA A 62 0.29 4.82 9.27
N PHE A 63 -0.45 3.94 8.58
CA PHE A 63 -1.39 3.02 9.21
C PHE A 63 -0.67 1.95 10.06
N VAL A 64 0.46 1.42 9.58
CA VAL A 64 1.31 0.50 10.35
C VAL A 64 1.83 1.18 11.61
N GLN A 65 2.40 2.38 11.48
CA GLN A 65 2.94 3.15 12.61
C GLN A 65 1.87 3.48 13.65
N GLU A 66 0.66 3.80 13.20
CA GLU A 66 -0.46 4.08 14.09
C GLU A 66 -0.82 2.91 15.00
N LEU A 67 -0.75 1.67 14.49
CA LEU A 67 -1.12 0.47 15.26
C LEU A 67 0.06 -0.07 16.08
N LEU A 68 1.25 -0.12 15.49
CA LEU A 68 2.42 -0.78 16.06
C LEU A 68 3.41 0.17 16.74
N GLY A 69 3.19 1.49 16.68
CA GLY A 69 4.09 2.49 17.24
C GLY A 69 5.16 2.91 16.24
N ASP A 70 6.14 3.69 16.71
CA ASP A 70 7.15 4.29 15.85
C ASP A 70 7.86 3.27 14.99
N ILE A 71 8.07 3.62 13.71
CA ILE A 71 8.82 2.81 12.76
C ILE A 71 10.30 2.91 13.14
N GLU A 72 10.92 1.76 13.36
CA GLU A 72 12.32 1.64 13.74
C GLU A 72 13.19 1.22 12.54
N ASP A 73 12.61 0.52 11.56
CA ASP A 73 13.30 0.10 10.33
C ASP A 73 12.31 -0.29 9.22
N VAL A 74 12.74 -0.18 7.96
CA VAL A 74 11.97 -0.57 6.78
C VAL A 74 12.86 -1.29 5.78
N GLU A 75 12.61 -2.57 5.58
CA GLU A 75 13.23 -3.36 4.52
C GLU A 75 12.27 -3.44 3.33
N ALA A 76 12.62 -2.76 2.24
CA ALA A 76 11.80 -2.73 1.02
C ALA A 76 12.45 -3.51 -0.13
N SER A 77 11.62 -4.22 -0.90
CA SER A 77 12.00 -4.87 -2.14
C SER A 77 10.94 -4.65 -3.21
N TRP A 78 11.36 -4.70 -4.47
CA TRP A 78 10.47 -4.50 -5.60
C TRP A 78 10.70 -5.56 -6.69
N ARG A 79 9.69 -5.71 -7.54
CA ARG A 79 9.74 -6.54 -8.74
C ARG A 79 9.15 -5.79 -9.92
N SER A 80 9.73 -6.02 -11.09
CA SER A 80 9.21 -5.55 -12.37
C SER A 80 9.31 -6.69 -13.38
N ALA A 81 8.23 -6.92 -14.12
CA ALA A 81 8.18 -7.83 -15.25
C ALA A 81 8.09 -7.09 -16.59
N GLY A 82 8.19 -5.75 -16.59
CA GLY A 82 8.27 -4.93 -17.79
C GLY A 82 7.02 -4.92 -18.67
N GLY A 83 5.83 -5.17 -18.09
CA GLY A 83 4.58 -5.29 -18.85
C GLY A 83 3.91 -3.96 -19.19
N ASP A 84 4.02 -2.95 -18.33
CA ASP A 84 3.47 -1.61 -18.55
C ASP A 84 4.65 -0.64 -18.72
N PRO A 85 4.80 0.02 -19.88
CA PRO A 85 5.92 0.94 -20.14
C PRO A 85 5.89 2.17 -19.23
N ASN A 86 4.75 2.48 -18.60
CA ASN A 86 4.60 3.62 -17.73
C ASN A 86 4.77 3.27 -16.25
N LEU A 87 4.99 1.99 -15.93
CA LEU A 87 5.17 1.51 -14.57
C LEU A 87 6.55 0.86 -14.41
N ALA A 88 7.43 1.50 -13.66
CA ALA A 88 8.77 0.97 -13.41
C ALA A 88 8.75 -0.35 -12.61
N TYR A 89 7.80 -0.49 -11.68
CA TYR A 89 7.73 -1.60 -10.74
C TYR A 89 6.30 -2.11 -10.59
N ASP A 90 6.11 -3.40 -10.86
CA ASP A 90 4.82 -4.07 -10.78
C ASP A 90 4.37 -4.32 -9.34
N GLU A 91 5.33 -4.58 -8.47
CA GLU A 91 5.09 -4.98 -7.08
C GLU A 91 6.15 -4.39 -6.16
N TRP A 92 5.69 -3.93 -5.00
CA TRP A 92 6.51 -3.54 -3.87
C TRP A 92 6.14 -4.36 -2.65
N ARG A 93 7.16 -4.78 -1.89
CA ARG A 93 7.01 -5.40 -0.57
C ARG A 93 7.84 -4.64 0.43
N ALA A 94 7.29 -4.37 1.60
CA ALA A 94 8.02 -3.78 2.71
C ALA A 94 7.75 -4.58 3.98
N LYS A 95 8.83 -4.97 4.66
CA LYS A 95 8.79 -5.42 6.05
C LYS A 95 9.15 -4.22 6.92
N VAL A 96 8.26 -3.89 7.85
CA VAL A 96 8.35 -2.69 8.68
C VAL A 96 8.50 -3.13 10.12
N ARG A 97 9.62 -2.79 10.75
CA ARG A 97 9.79 -3.02 12.18
C ARG A 97 9.30 -1.80 12.94
N CYS A 98 8.45 -2.01 13.93
CA CYS A 98 7.91 -0.99 14.79
C CYS A 98 8.16 -1.34 16.26
N GLN A 99 8.08 -0.33 17.12
CA GLN A 99 8.27 -0.45 18.57
C GLN A 99 7.52 -1.63 19.22
N ARG A 100 6.31 -1.96 18.75
CA ARG A 100 5.44 -3.00 19.35
C ARG A 100 5.18 -4.20 18.44
N GLY A 101 5.80 -4.28 17.26
CA GLY A 101 5.50 -5.36 16.33
C GLY A 101 6.08 -5.20 14.92
N VAL A 102 5.55 -6.00 14.00
CA VAL A 102 5.98 -6.02 12.59
C VAL A 102 4.83 -5.73 11.63
N GLY A 103 5.06 -4.84 10.68
CA GLY A 103 4.18 -4.60 9.55
C GLY A 103 4.69 -5.29 8.30
N GLU A 104 3.79 -5.82 7.48
CA GLU A 104 4.08 -6.23 6.11
C GLU A 104 3.15 -5.49 5.14
N VAL A 105 3.74 -4.86 4.13
CA VAL A 105 2.99 -4.12 3.11
C VAL A 105 3.32 -4.72 1.75
N ARG A 106 2.29 -5.09 1.00
CA ARG A 106 2.37 -5.48 -0.41
C ARG A 106 1.52 -4.56 -1.25
N LEU A 107 2.14 -3.89 -2.22
CA LEU A 107 1.47 -3.09 -3.22
C LEU A 107 1.67 -3.76 -4.58
N SER A 108 0.60 -3.94 -5.35
CA SER A 108 0.65 -4.61 -6.65
C SER A 108 -0.22 -3.88 -7.67
N TRP A 109 0.33 -3.67 -8.87
CA TRP A 109 -0.40 -3.12 -10.02
C TRP A 109 -0.72 -4.16 -11.09
N ARG A 110 -0.51 -5.45 -10.77
CA ARG A 110 -0.72 -6.55 -11.73
C ARG A 110 -2.16 -7.03 -11.81
N ALA A 111 -3.05 -6.50 -10.96
CA ALA A 111 -4.46 -6.87 -10.99
C ALA A 111 -5.11 -6.34 -12.28
N LYS A 112 -5.31 -7.22 -13.25
CA LYS A 112 -6.11 -6.93 -14.44
C LYS A 112 -7.60 -6.96 -14.04
N PRO A 113 -8.42 -5.98 -14.44
CA PRO A 113 -9.87 -6.09 -14.28
C PRO A 113 -10.34 -7.43 -14.83
N ALA A 114 -11.24 -8.11 -14.12
CA ALA A 114 -11.90 -9.28 -14.68
C ALA A 114 -12.57 -8.86 -16.01
N PRO A 115 -12.45 -9.66 -17.10
CA PRO A 115 -13.20 -9.37 -18.30
C PRO A 115 -14.69 -9.28 -17.95
N PRO A 116 -15.46 -8.39 -18.61
CA PRO A 116 -16.89 -8.31 -18.39
C PRO A 116 -17.50 -9.71 -18.62
N ARG A 117 -18.25 -10.19 -17.63
CA ARG A 117 -19.06 -11.40 -17.75
C ARG A 117 -20.32 -11.11 -18.57
#